data_AF-A0AAV7AEH3-F1
#
_entry.id   AF-A0AAV7AEH3-F1
#
_cell.length_a   1.000
_cell.length_b   1.000
_cell.length_c   1.000
_cell.angle_alpha   90.00
_cell.angle_beta   90.00
_cell.angle_gamma   90.00
#
_symmetry.space_group_name_H-M   'P 1'
#
loop_
_entity.id
_entity.type
_entity.pdbx_description
1 polymer ?
#
loop_
_entity_poly.entity_id
_entity_poly.type
_entity_poly.pdbx_seq_one_letter_code
_entity_poly.pdbx_strand_id
1 'polypeptide(L)'
;MPLHKYPPAIWKSLKLKEGIYTRLPAHYLKSLNDTEKPTPVHWRPHGLKYRLNPKTGQRERVQDVPVLPYFPPEADEGLWGGEGWISGFRYANNDKLTSRVRKLWRPQLFSRQLYSEILDNTFPIAVTMRTLDLIDAAYGFDFYILKVSCQIF
;
A
#
# COMPACT_ATOMS: atom_id res chain seq x y z
N MET A 1 17.70 -35.66 -8.01
CA MET A 1 16.57 -34.70 -8.02
C MET A 1 16.81 -33.70 -9.14
N PRO A 2 15.90 -33.55 -10.13
CA PRO A 2 16.08 -32.55 -11.17
C PRO A 2 15.90 -31.14 -10.60
N LEU A 3 16.77 -30.20 -11.00
CA LEU A 3 16.69 -28.78 -10.65
C LEU A 3 16.03 -28.01 -11.80
N HIS A 4 15.22 -26.99 -11.48
CA HIS A 4 14.67 -26.09 -12.50
C HIS A 4 15.77 -25.20 -13.09
N LYS A 5 15.70 -24.94 -14.40
CA LYS A 5 16.60 -24.01 -15.10
C LYS A 5 16.42 -22.55 -14.64
N TYR A 6 15.18 -22.16 -14.31
CA TYR A 6 14.84 -20.82 -13.83
C TYR A 6 14.11 -20.90 -12.49
N PRO A 7 14.36 -19.95 -11.56
CA PRO A 7 13.70 -19.94 -10.27
C PRO A 7 12.20 -19.59 -10.41
N PRO A 8 11.31 -20.20 -9.60
CA PRO A 8 9.87 -19.93 -9.67
C PRO A 8 9.46 -18.47 -9.52
N ALA A 9 10.24 -17.67 -8.78
CA ALA A 9 9.99 -16.25 -8.58
C ALA A 9 9.99 -15.43 -9.89
N ILE A 10 10.75 -15.88 -10.91
CA ILE A 10 10.93 -15.12 -12.16
C ILE A 10 9.95 -15.57 -13.25
N TRP A 11 9.21 -16.67 -13.06
CA TRP A 11 8.32 -17.23 -14.09
C TRP A 11 7.26 -16.24 -14.59
N LYS A 12 6.71 -15.38 -13.72
CA LYS A 12 5.77 -14.32 -14.14
C LYS A 12 6.41 -13.33 -15.10
N SER A 13 7.64 -12.88 -14.81
CA SER A 13 8.38 -11.97 -15.69
C SER A 13 8.81 -12.64 -17.01
N LEU A 14 9.10 -13.94 -17.00
CA LEU A 14 9.38 -14.70 -18.22
C LEU A 14 8.15 -14.80 -19.10
N LYS A 15 6.96 -15.03 -18.52
CA LYS A 15 5.70 -15.05 -19.25
C LYS A 15 5.43 -13.73 -19.98
N LEU A 16 5.81 -12.58 -19.39
CA LEU A 16 5.69 -11.27 -20.04
C LEU A 16 6.61 -11.11 -21.26
N LYS A 17 7.69 -11.89 -21.35
CA LYS A 17 8.67 -11.87 -22.45
C LYS A 17 8.33 -12.87 -23.57
N GLU A 18 7.23 -13.60 -23.46
CA GLU A 18 6.85 -14.66 -24.41
C GLU A 18 5.42 -14.47 -24.94
N GLY A 19 5.16 -15.02 -26.13
CA GLY A 19 3.81 -15.13 -26.70
C GLY A 19 3.15 -13.79 -27.02
N ILE A 20 1.90 -13.61 -26.57
CA ILE A 20 1.11 -12.40 -26.86
C ILE A 20 1.55 -11.18 -26.04
N TYR A 21 2.16 -11.39 -24.87
CA TYR A 21 2.54 -10.31 -23.96
C TYR A 21 3.67 -9.43 -24.49
N THR A 22 4.50 -9.95 -25.39
CA THR A 22 5.56 -9.17 -26.07
C THR A 22 5.01 -8.10 -27.01
N ARG A 23 3.76 -8.26 -27.47
CA ARG A 23 3.08 -7.30 -28.34
C ARG A 23 2.41 -6.16 -27.57
N LEU A 24 2.43 -6.21 -26.24
CA LEU A 24 1.90 -5.13 -25.42
C LEU A 24 2.77 -3.87 -25.56
N PRO A 25 2.17 -2.67 -25.46
CA PRO A 25 2.91 -1.42 -25.51
C PRO A 25 4.01 -1.35 -24.44
N ALA A 26 5.17 -0.81 -24.83
CA ALA A 26 6.34 -0.74 -23.95
C ALA A 26 6.11 0.09 -22.68
N HIS A 27 5.31 1.16 -22.76
CA HIS A 27 5.02 2.01 -21.59
C HIS A 27 4.21 1.26 -20.51
N TYR A 28 3.27 0.40 -20.92
CA TYR A 28 2.48 -0.42 -20.01
C TYR A 28 3.32 -1.54 -19.37
N LEU A 29 4.19 -2.19 -20.16
CA LEU A 29 5.12 -3.18 -19.62
C LEU A 29 6.10 -2.56 -18.62
N LYS A 30 6.48 -1.30 -18.81
CA LYS A 30 7.33 -0.56 -17.87
C LYS A 30 6.59 -0.32 -16.55
N SER A 31 5.35 0.19 -16.59
CA SER A 31 4.56 0.45 -15.39
C SER A 31 4.25 -0.80 -14.57
N LEU A 32 4.14 -1.98 -15.20
CA LEU A 32 3.98 -3.26 -14.48
C LEU A 32 5.23 -3.68 -13.70
N ASN A 33 6.42 -3.25 -14.14
CA ASN A 33 7.67 -3.58 -13.47
C ASN A 33 8.08 -2.52 -12.44
N ASP A 34 7.47 -1.34 -12.48
CA ASP A 34 7.73 -0.27 -11.52
C ASP A 34 7.34 -0.76 -10.12
N THR A 35 8.35 -0.84 -9.25
CA THR A 35 8.22 -1.30 -7.86
C THR A 35 8.55 -0.14 -6.94
N GLU A 36 7.83 0.97 -7.06
CA GLU A 36 8.01 2.05 -6.10
C GLU A 36 7.41 1.63 -4.76
N LYS A 37 8.00 2.14 -3.68
CA LYS A 37 7.53 1.82 -2.34
C LYS A 37 6.26 2.62 -2.06
N PRO A 38 5.21 1.99 -1.55
CA PRO A 38 3.99 2.71 -1.21
C PRO A 38 4.26 3.72 -0.11
N THR A 39 3.43 4.76 -0.07
CA THR A 39 3.50 5.77 0.98
C THR A 39 3.20 5.16 2.35
N PRO A 40 3.87 5.61 3.43
CA PRO A 40 3.62 5.11 4.77
C PRO A 40 2.22 5.52 5.26
N VAL A 41 1.36 4.54 5.55
CA VAL A 41 0.02 4.76 6.11
C VAL A 41 -0.05 4.29 7.57
N HIS A 42 0.16 2.99 7.80
CA HIS A 42 -0.02 2.35 9.11
C HIS A 42 1.23 2.36 9.99
N TRP A 43 2.29 3.03 9.55
CA TRP A 43 3.58 3.09 10.23
C TRP A 43 4.22 4.45 10.00
N ARG A 44 5.11 4.86 10.92
CA ARG A 44 5.81 6.14 10.84
C ARG A 44 7.24 5.90 10.34
N PRO A 45 7.69 6.55 9.25
CA PRO A 45 9.06 6.44 8.80
C PRO A 45 10.02 7.08 9.79
N HIS A 46 11.23 6.52 9.89
CA HIS A 46 12.25 7.04 10.79
C HIS A 46 12.86 8.36 10.30
N GLY A 47 12.81 8.62 8.98
CA GLY A 47 13.36 9.84 8.36
C GLY A 47 14.90 9.91 8.34
N LEU A 48 15.59 8.93 8.94
CA LEU A 48 17.04 8.88 9.08
C LEU A 48 17.57 7.53 8.61
N LYS A 49 18.74 7.52 7.94
CA LYS A 49 19.42 6.28 7.53
C LYS A 49 20.22 5.64 8.67
N TYR A 50 20.62 6.42 9.65
CA TYR A 50 21.44 5.98 10.77
C TYR A 50 20.93 6.58 12.08
N ARG A 51 21.01 5.80 13.15
CA ARG A 51 20.68 6.20 14.51
C ARG A 51 21.80 5.77 15.45
N LEU A 52 22.12 6.58 16.44
CA LEU A 52 23.00 6.17 17.52
C LEU A 52 22.23 5.26 18.47
N ASN A 53 22.76 4.08 18.74
CA ASN A 53 22.17 3.17 19.70
C ASN A 53 22.25 3.79 21.10
N PRO A 54 21.13 3.98 21.81
CA PRO A 54 21.12 4.64 23.11
C PRO A 54 21.91 3.89 24.19
N LYS A 55 22.16 2.58 24.02
CA LYS A 55 22.88 1.75 25.00
C LYS A 55 24.38 1.69 24.72
N THR A 56 24.77 1.58 23.45
CA THR A 56 26.18 1.34 23.06
C THR A 56 26.87 2.58 22.50
N GLY A 57 26.11 3.62 22.13
CA GLY A 57 26.63 4.80 21.44
C GLY A 57 27.11 4.54 20.00
N GLN A 58 27.00 3.31 19.50
CA GLN A 58 27.44 2.97 18.15
C GLN A 58 26.42 3.42 17.09
N ARG A 59 26.92 3.73 15.89
CA ARG A 59 26.09 4.14 14.75
C ARG A 59 25.50 2.91 14.07
N GLU A 60 24.18 2.75 14.16
CA GLU A 60 23.44 1.65 13.55
C GLU A 60 22.64 2.14 12.33
N ARG A 61 22.55 1.30 11.29
CA ARG A 61 21.71 1.57 10.13
C ARG A 61 20.27 1.21 10.47
N VAL A 62 19.36 2.15 10.25
CA VAL A 62 17.91 1.92 10.42
C VAL A 62 17.29 1.73 9.04
N GLN A 63 16.37 0.77 8.93
CA GLN A 63 15.62 0.52 7.72
C GLN A 63 14.12 0.62 8.02
N ASP A 64 13.44 1.35 7.15
CA ASP A 64 11.99 1.43 7.14
C ASP A 64 11.41 0.19 6.46
N VAL A 65 10.72 -0.64 7.22
CA VAL A 65 10.03 -1.86 6.74
C VAL A 65 8.53 -1.58 6.73
N PRO A 66 7.87 -1.63 5.56
CA PRO A 66 6.44 -1.31 5.48
C PRO A 66 5.59 -2.38 6.14
N VAL A 67 4.51 -1.96 6.81
CA VAL A 67 3.43 -2.84 7.23
C VAL A 67 2.47 -2.99 6.06
N LEU A 68 2.43 -4.18 5.46
CA LEU A 68 1.56 -4.47 4.32
C LEU A 68 0.14 -4.74 4.81
N PRO A 69 -0.85 -3.89 4.48
CA PRO A 69 -2.24 -4.17 4.77
C PRO A 69 -2.78 -5.26 3.84
N TYR A 70 -3.82 -5.93 4.28
CA TYR A 70 -4.66 -6.78 3.43
C TYR A 70 -5.82 -5.96 2.88
N PHE A 71 -5.97 -5.95 1.56
CA PHE A 71 -7.11 -5.31 0.89
C PHE A 71 -8.16 -6.37 0.56
N PRO A 72 -9.37 -6.26 1.12
CA PRO A 72 -10.48 -7.12 0.77
C PRO A 72 -11.14 -6.60 -0.54
N PRO A 73 -11.98 -7.40 -1.23
CA PRO A 73 -12.55 -7.00 -2.52
C PRO A 73 -13.39 -5.72 -2.47
N GLU A 74 -13.97 -5.38 -1.32
CA GLU A 74 -14.71 -4.11 -1.15
C GLU A 74 -13.81 -2.87 -1.22
N ALA A 75 -12.49 -3.04 -1.09
CA ALA A 75 -11.53 -1.96 -1.29
C ALA A 75 -11.37 -1.58 -2.76
N ASP A 76 -11.56 -2.54 -3.68
CA ASP A 76 -11.47 -2.30 -5.13
C ASP A 76 -12.69 -1.51 -5.64
N GLU A 77 -13.83 -1.59 -4.95
CA GLU A 77 -15.05 -0.84 -5.26
C GLU A 77 -15.08 0.57 -4.62
N GLY A 78 -14.17 0.84 -3.67
CA GLY A 78 -14.12 2.06 -2.87
C GLY A 78 -12.82 2.85 -3.02
N LEU A 79 -12.70 3.94 -2.26
CA LEU A 79 -11.46 4.74 -2.21
C LEU A 79 -10.94 4.83 -0.78
N TRP A 80 -10.01 3.94 -0.44
CA TRP A 80 -9.54 3.75 0.94
C TRP A 80 -8.24 4.51 1.27
N GLY A 81 -7.60 5.14 0.29
CA GLY A 81 -6.46 6.04 0.51
C GLY A 81 -5.21 5.34 1.06
N GLY A 82 -5.01 4.07 0.70
CA GLY A 82 -3.94 3.20 1.18
C GLY A 82 -4.20 2.57 2.56
N GLU A 83 -5.36 2.79 3.15
CA GLU A 83 -5.79 2.05 4.33
C GLU A 83 -6.30 0.66 3.96
N GLY A 84 -6.10 -0.31 4.85
CA GLY A 84 -6.58 -1.67 4.66
C GLY A 84 -6.56 -2.42 5.97
N TRP A 85 -6.88 -3.71 5.92
CA TRP A 85 -6.97 -4.53 7.13
C TRP A 85 -5.58 -4.93 7.61
N ILE A 86 -5.26 -4.60 8.85
CA ILE A 86 -4.01 -5.06 9.46
C ILE A 86 -4.31 -6.27 10.31
N SER A 87 -3.75 -7.41 9.94
CA SER A 87 -3.79 -8.61 10.77
C SER A 87 -2.48 -8.75 11.53
N GLY A 88 -2.57 -8.90 12.84
CA GLY A 88 -1.38 -9.04 13.67
C GLY A 88 -1.69 -9.60 15.05
N PHE A 89 -0.75 -9.39 15.96
CA PHE A 89 -0.84 -9.87 17.32
C PHE A 89 -0.60 -8.73 18.30
N ARG A 90 -1.26 -8.79 19.44
CA ARG A 90 -1.01 -7.91 20.58
C ARG A 90 -0.82 -8.75 21.83
N TYR A 91 -0.03 -8.25 22.77
CA TYR A 91 0.05 -8.82 24.11
C TYR A 91 -1.02 -8.21 25.01
N ALA A 92 -1.57 -8.99 25.95
CA ALA A 92 -2.54 -8.47 26.91
C ALA A 92 -1.88 -7.37 27.78
N ASN A 93 -2.62 -6.30 28.08
CA ASN A 93 -2.10 -5.14 28.85
C ASN A 93 -0.80 -4.52 28.30
N ASN A 94 -0.43 -4.79 27.04
CA ASN A 94 0.84 -4.41 26.42
C ASN A 94 2.10 -4.94 27.12
N ASP A 95 1.98 -5.99 27.93
CA ASP A 95 3.11 -6.63 28.60
C ASP A 95 3.56 -7.89 27.86
N LYS A 96 4.84 -7.96 27.48
CA LYS A 96 5.43 -9.07 26.73
C LYS A 96 5.33 -10.42 27.46
N LEU A 97 5.25 -10.41 28.79
CA LEU A 97 5.15 -11.63 29.60
C LEU A 97 3.74 -12.24 29.60
N THR A 98 2.74 -11.49 29.14
CA THR A 98 1.34 -11.96 29.08
C THR A 98 1.04 -12.73 27.78
N SER A 99 -0.17 -13.27 27.69
CA SER A 99 -0.60 -14.04 26.53
C SER A 99 -0.71 -13.19 25.25
N ARG A 100 -0.33 -13.81 24.12
CA ARG A 100 -0.41 -13.20 22.80
C ARG A 100 -1.78 -13.45 22.18
N VAL A 101 -2.49 -12.39 21.82
CA VAL A 101 -3.84 -12.43 21.25
C VAL A 101 -3.80 -11.93 19.80
N ARG A 102 -4.48 -12.62 18.89
CA ARG A 102 -4.64 -12.16 17.50
C ARG A 102 -5.58 -10.95 17.46
N LYS A 103 -5.19 -9.89 16.76
CA LYS A 103 -6.01 -8.69 16.56
C LYS A 103 -6.08 -8.36 15.08
N LEU A 104 -7.27 -8.02 14.64
CA LEU A 104 -7.54 -7.45 13.32
C LEU A 104 -7.93 -5.99 13.53
N TRP A 105 -7.22 -5.08 12.89
CA TRP A 105 -7.57 -3.66 12.83
C TRP A 105 -8.21 -3.37 11.47
N ARG A 106 -9.42 -2.81 11.50
CA ARG A 106 -10.19 -2.46 10.31
C ARG A 106 -10.31 -0.93 10.22
N PRO A 107 -10.21 -0.35 9.01
CA PRO A 107 -10.44 1.07 8.83
C PRO A 107 -11.92 1.42 9.03
N GLN A 108 -12.18 2.70 9.26
CA GLN A 108 -13.54 3.22 9.35
C GLN A 108 -14.00 3.69 7.97
N LEU A 109 -15.08 3.11 7.47
CA LEU A 109 -15.64 3.41 6.16
C LEU A 109 -16.88 4.29 6.27
N PHE A 110 -17.01 5.24 5.36
CA PHE A 110 -18.15 6.15 5.23
C PHE A 110 -18.66 6.10 3.80
N SER A 111 -19.99 6.11 3.62
CA SER A 111 -20.59 6.32 2.30
C SER A 111 -20.77 7.81 2.07
N ARG A 112 -20.10 8.37 1.06
CA ARG A 112 -20.13 9.79 0.71
C ARG A 112 -20.36 9.95 -0.80
N GLN A 113 -20.94 11.08 -1.19
CA GLN A 113 -21.10 11.46 -2.58
C GLN A 113 -19.96 12.41 -2.96
N LEU A 114 -19.18 12.05 -3.98
CA LEU A 114 -18.10 12.87 -4.54
C LEU A 114 -18.49 13.29 -5.95
N TYR A 115 -18.27 14.56 -6.28
CA TYR A 115 -18.51 15.10 -7.62
C TYR A 115 -17.19 15.22 -8.38
N SER A 116 -17.20 14.80 -9.64
CA SER A 116 -16.08 14.98 -10.59
C SER A 116 -16.46 16.05 -11.60
N GLU A 117 -15.61 17.06 -11.75
CA GLU A 117 -15.77 18.14 -12.73
C GLU A 117 -15.45 17.63 -14.14
N ILE A 118 -14.45 16.76 -14.28
CA ILE A 118 -14.03 16.20 -15.57
C ILE A 118 -15.12 15.30 -16.18
N LEU A 119 -15.77 14.49 -15.35
CA LEU A 119 -16.80 13.55 -15.79
C LEU A 119 -18.23 14.10 -15.65
N ASP A 120 -18.39 15.28 -15.05
CA ASP A 120 -19.66 15.95 -14.74
C ASP A 120 -20.69 15.00 -14.10
N ASN A 121 -20.26 14.24 -13.09
CA ASN A 121 -21.08 13.21 -12.46
C ASN A 121 -20.77 13.07 -10.96
N THR A 122 -21.80 12.67 -10.20
CA THR A 122 -21.69 12.36 -8.76
C THR A 122 -21.59 10.86 -8.52
N PHE A 123 -20.63 10.43 -7.71
CA PHE A 123 -20.39 9.04 -7.37
C PHE A 123 -20.64 8.78 -5.88
N PRO A 124 -21.51 7.83 -5.51
CA PRO A 124 -21.62 7.34 -4.14
C PRO A 124 -20.52 6.29 -3.88
N ILE A 125 -19.45 6.69 -3.18
CA ILE A 125 -18.26 5.84 -2.95
C ILE A 125 -18.05 5.63 -1.44
N ALA A 126 -17.61 4.42 -1.08
CA ALA A 126 -17.11 4.13 0.27
C ALA A 126 -15.70 4.70 0.45
N VAL A 127 -15.55 5.66 1.36
CA VAL A 127 -14.31 6.40 1.63
C VAL A 127 -13.88 6.28 3.08
N THR A 128 -12.57 6.37 3.33
CA THR A 128 -12.00 6.54 4.68
C THR A 128 -11.81 8.03 4.99
N MET A 129 -11.63 8.37 6.27
CA MET A 129 -11.34 9.77 6.65
C MET A 129 -10.06 10.28 6.02
N ARG A 130 -9.02 9.43 5.96
CA ARG A 130 -7.77 9.76 5.29
C ARG A 130 -7.96 10.12 3.82
N THR A 131 -8.82 9.41 3.09
CA THR A 131 -9.10 9.74 1.68
C THR A 131 -9.68 11.14 1.56
N LEU A 132 -10.60 11.54 2.45
CA LEU A 132 -11.16 12.89 2.46
C LEU A 132 -10.06 13.94 2.73
N ASP A 133 -9.20 13.71 3.72
CA ASP A 133 -8.08 14.61 4.02
C ASP A 133 -7.11 14.76 2.83
N LEU A 134 -6.86 13.66 2.09
CA LEU A 134 -6.00 13.68 0.90
C LEU A 134 -6.65 14.41 -0.29
N ILE A 135 -7.98 14.31 -0.44
CA ILE A 135 -8.74 15.06 -1.44
C ILE A 135 -8.65 16.56 -1.15
N ASP A 136 -8.83 16.95 0.12
CA ASP A 136 -8.73 18.34 0.56
C ASP A 136 -7.31 18.88 0.34
N ALA A 137 -6.27 18.08 0.66
CA ALA A 137 -4.88 18.43 0.40
C ALA A 137 -4.54 18.53 -1.10
N ALA A 138 -5.27 17.82 -1.96
CA ALA A 138 -5.11 17.87 -3.41
C ALA A 138 -5.90 19.02 -4.07
N TYR A 139 -6.74 19.74 -3.30
CA TYR A 139 -7.67 20.78 -3.75
C TYR A 139 -8.74 20.29 -4.74
N GLY A 140 -9.17 19.04 -4.62
CA GLY A 140 -10.25 18.51 -5.44
C GLY A 140 -10.15 17.01 -5.71
N PHE A 141 -11.30 16.39 -5.99
CA PHE A 141 -11.41 14.96 -6.24
C PHE A 141 -10.64 14.54 -7.50
N ASP A 142 -10.80 15.29 -8.59
CA ASP A 142 -10.13 14.99 -9.86
C ASP A 142 -8.61 15.14 -9.74
N PHE A 143 -8.15 16.18 -9.05
CA PHE A 143 -6.71 16.37 -8.79
C PHE A 143 -6.13 15.26 -7.94
N TYR A 144 -6.88 14.77 -6.95
CA TYR A 144 -6.46 13.63 -6.14
C TYR A 144 -6.23 12.39 -7.03
N ILE A 145 -7.20 12.02 -7.88
CA ILE A 145 -7.07 10.86 -8.77
C ILE A 145 -5.89 11.00 -9.72
N LEU A 146 -5.67 12.19 -10.29
CA LEU A 146 -4.60 12.42 -11.26
C LEU A 146 -3.20 12.47 -10.63
N LYS A 147 -3.08 12.92 -9.38
CA LYS A 147 -1.78 13.00 -8.67
C LYS A 147 -1.38 11.69 -8.00
N VAL A 148 -2.36 10.93 -7.52
CA VAL A 148 -2.12 9.66 -6.82
C VAL A 148 -1.64 8.63 -7.82
N SER A 149 -0.41 8.14 -7.63
CA SER A 149 0.10 7.04 -8.45
C SER A 149 -0.64 5.75 -8.11
N CYS A 150 -0.78 4.88 -9.12
CA CYS A 150 -1.53 3.62 -9.03
C CYS A 150 -1.07 2.68 -7.88
N GLN A 151 0.13 2.88 -7.34
CA GLN A 151 0.73 2.04 -6.29
C GLN A 151 0.29 2.39 -4.85
N ILE A 152 -0.60 3.38 -4.66
CA ILE A 152 -1.18 3.68 -3.35
C ILE A 152 -2.29 2.67 -2.98
N PHE A 153 -2.76 1.86 -3.94
CA PHE A 153 -3.77 0.81 -3.79
C PHE A 153 -3.13 -0.59 -3.68
#